data_AF-A0A699K1E0-F1
#
_entry.id   AF-A0A699K1E0-F1
#
_cell.length_a   1.000
_cell.length_b   1.000
_cell.length_c   1.000
_cell.angle_alpha   90.00
_cell.angle_beta   90.00
_cell.angle_gamma   90.00
#
_symmetry.space_group_name_H-M   'P 1'
#
loop_
_entity.id
_entity.type
_entity.pdbx_description
1 polymer ?
#
loop_
_entity_poly.entity_id
_entity_poly.type
_entity_poly.pdbx_seq_one_letter_code
_entity_poly.pdbx_strand_id
1 'polypeptide(L)'
;MVEEPKPLKKQAQIEQDEAYARELEVELNKNINWDDVIEQVQRKKKEDNAVLRYQALKRKPQTEAQARKNMIIYLRNRAGFKMDYFKGMSYDDIHSAKLKTVRVMWSSHHNPYNHSDNLASREKISIEKVKENQEKDKIRSKPDKNGKRVEAGKSLK
;
A
#
# COMPACT_ATOMS: atom_id res chain seq x y z
N MET A 1 -27.35 -7.77 -72.20
CA MET A 1 -26.13 -6.96 -72.38
C MET A 1 -26.34 -5.70 -71.56
N VAL A 2 -25.67 -5.58 -70.42
CA VAL A 2 -25.82 -4.44 -69.49
C VAL A 2 -24.72 -3.45 -69.86
N GLU A 3 -25.08 -2.32 -70.46
CA GLU A 3 -24.13 -1.24 -70.72
C GLU A 3 -23.75 -0.56 -69.39
N GLU A 4 -22.48 -0.65 -69.02
CA GLU A 4 -21.92 0.07 -67.89
C GLU A 4 -21.85 1.58 -68.19
N PRO A 5 -22.28 2.46 -67.26
CA PRO A 5 -22.25 3.90 -67.49
C PRO A 5 -20.81 4.45 -67.39
N LYS A 6 -20.41 5.23 -68.41
CA LYS A 6 -19.11 5.93 -68.58
C LYS A 6 -18.52 6.53 -67.28
N PRO A 7 -17.19 6.45 -67.05
CA PRO A 7 -16.52 6.90 -65.81
C PRO A 7 -16.29 8.42 -65.68
N LEU A 8 -16.62 9.22 -66.69
CA LEU A 8 -16.21 10.63 -66.81
C LEU A 8 -16.79 11.57 -65.73
N LYS A 9 -17.95 11.25 -65.13
CA LYS A 9 -18.59 12.11 -64.13
C LYS A 9 -17.85 12.15 -62.78
N LYS A 10 -17.00 11.16 -62.49
CA LYS A 10 -16.28 11.09 -61.21
C LYS A 10 -15.06 12.01 -61.15
N GLN A 11 -14.37 12.20 -62.27
CA GLN A 11 -13.16 13.05 -62.32
C GLN A 11 -13.48 14.53 -62.10
N ALA A 12 -14.55 15.03 -62.70
CA ALA A 12 -14.97 16.42 -62.52
C ALA A 12 -15.41 16.71 -61.06
N GLN A 13 -16.05 15.74 -60.40
CA GLN A 13 -16.44 15.86 -59.00
C GLN A 13 -15.21 15.89 -58.07
N ILE A 14 -14.23 15.00 -58.32
CA ILE A 14 -12.97 14.94 -57.58
C ILE A 14 -12.20 16.26 -57.70
N GLU A 15 -12.15 16.84 -58.91
CA GLU A 15 -11.42 18.08 -59.17
C GLU A 15 -12.08 19.29 -58.47
N GLN A 16 -13.41 19.31 -58.40
CA GLN A 16 -14.16 20.33 -57.63
C GLN A 16 -13.96 20.19 -56.12
N ASP A 17 -14.03 18.97 -55.59
CA ASP A 17 -13.81 18.70 -54.17
C ASP A 17 -12.36 19.03 -53.75
N GLU A 18 -11.39 18.77 -54.63
CA GLU A 18 -9.97 19.09 -54.41
C GLU A 18 -9.70 20.60 -54.49
N ALA A 19 -10.38 21.33 -55.37
CA ALA A 19 -10.31 22.79 -55.41
C ALA A 19 -10.92 23.42 -54.15
N TYR A 20 -12.06 22.90 -53.70
CA TYR A 20 -12.73 23.35 -52.48
C TYR A 20 -11.90 23.09 -51.23
N ALA A 21 -11.24 21.92 -51.13
CA ALA A 21 -10.33 21.63 -50.01
C ALA A 21 -9.14 22.60 -49.96
N ARG A 22 -8.58 22.96 -51.13
CA ARG A 22 -7.47 23.93 -51.22
C ARG A 22 -7.89 25.34 -50.83
N GLU A 23 -9.09 25.78 -51.22
CA GLU A 23 -9.62 27.08 -50.84
C GLU A 23 -9.89 27.17 -49.32
N LEU A 24 -10.49 26.12 -48.76
CA LEU A 24 -10.76 26.02 -47.33
C LEU A 24 -9.46 26.04 -46.49
N GLU A 25 -8.42 25.34 -46.95
CA GLU A 25 -7.11 25.33 -46.28
C GLU A 25 -6.44 26.71 -46.29
N VAL A 26 -6.53 27.45 -47.40
CA VAL A 26 -6.00 28.83 -47.51
C VAL A 26 -6.78 29.79 -46.61
N GLU A 27 -8.09 29.67 -46.53
CA GLU A 27 -8.94 30.51 -45.69
C GLU A 27 -8.72 30.24 -44.19
N LEU A 28 -8.56 28.98 -43.80
CA LEU A 28 -8.18 28.62 -42.43
C LEU A 28 -6.77 29.10 -42.08
N ASN A 29 -5.80 28.98 -42.99
CA ASN A 29 -4.43 29.46 -42.75
C ASN A 29 -4.32 30.99 -42.60
N LYS A 30 -5.23 31.77 -43.19
CA LYS A 30 -5.30 33.23 -43.00
C LYS A 30 -5.85 33.62 -41.62
N ASN A 31 -6.63 32.74 -40.99
CA ASN A 31 -7.39 33.04 -39.78
C ASN A 31 -6.79 32.40 -38.52
N ILE A 32 -5.78 31.53 -38.65
CA ILE A 32 -5.08 30.90 -37.53
C ILE A 32 -3.85 31.72 -37.17
N ASN A 33 -3.86 32.31 -35.96
CA ASN A 33 -2.66 32.85 -35.36
C ASN A 33 -1.78 31.70 -34.85
N TRP A 34 -0.76 31.34 -35.64
CA TRP A 34 0.16 30.25 -35.32
C TRP A 34 0.92 30.49 -34.01
N ASP A 35 1.15 31.74 -33.61
CA ASP A 35 1.82 32.06 -32.34
C ASP A 35 0.94 31.69 -31.14
N ASP A 36 -0.37 31.97 -31.20
CA ASP A 36 -1.32 31.60 -30.14
C ASP A 36 -1.45 30.08 -29.98
N VAL A 37 -1.42 29.34 -31.09
CA VAL A 37 -1.45 27.87 -31.11
C VAL A 37 -0.18 27.31 -30.46
N ILE A 38 0.99 27.85 -30.80
CA ILE A 38 2.27 27.44 -30.19
C ILE A 38 2.27 27.74 -28.69
N GLU A 39 1.83 28.94 -28.27
CA GLU A 39 1.70 29.26 -26.85
C GLU A 39 0.76 28.31 -26.12
N GLN A 40 -0.39 27.96 -26.72
CA GLN A 40 -1.36 27.05 -26.11
C GLN A 40 -0.77 25.64 -25.91
N VAL A 41 -0.03 25.13 -26.89
CA VAL A 41 0.65 23.83 -26.79
C VAL A 41 1.74 23.87 -25.70
N GLN A 42 2.50 24.96 -25.62
CA GLN A 42 3.50 25.13 -24.56
C GLN A 42 2.87 25.25 -23.17
N ARG A 43 1.74 25.97 -23.04
CA ARG A 43 0.97 26.07 -21.78
C ARG A 43 0.49 24.69 -21.33
N LYS A 44 -0.17 23.93 -22.22
CA LYS A 44 -0.65 22.57 -21.93
C LYS A 44 0.50 21.63 -21.52
N LYS A 45 1.63 21.67 -22.23
CA LYS A 45 2.82 20.87 -21.89
C LYS A 45 3.36 21.18 -20.49
N LYS A 46 3.33 22.45 -20.07
CA LYS A 46 3.75 22.88 -18.73
C LYS A 46 2.75 22.43 -17.66
N GLU A 47 1.46 22.56 -17.91
CA GLU A 47 0.39 22.10 -17.02
C GLU A 47 0.46 20.59 -16.82
N ASP A 48 0.58 19.81 -17.89
CA ASP A 48 0.74 18.35 -17.84
C ASP A 48 1.99 17.95 -17.06
N ASN A 49 3.12 18.64 -17.28
CA ASN A 49 4.34 18.41 -16.52
C ASN A 49 4.15 18.71 -15.01
N ALA A 50 3.47 19.80 -14.67
CA ALA A 50 3.17 20.17 -13.29
C ALA A 50 2.25 19.14 -12.62
N VAL A 51 1.22 18.68 -13.31
CA VAL A 51 0.29 17.64 -12.85
C VAL A 51 1.03 16.32 -12.62
N LEU A 52 1.91 15.91 -13.54
CA LEU A 52 2.73 14.69 -13.40
C LEU A 52 3.71 14.78 -12.21
N ARG A 53 4.36 15.94 -12.03
CA ARG A 53 5.25 16.18 -10.87
C ARG A 53 4.47 16.15 -9.56
N TYR A 54 3.29 16.74 -9.50
CA TYR A 54 2.43 16.72 -8.32
C TYR A 54 1.95 15.30 -7.98
N GLN A 55 1.51 14.51 -8.97
CA GLN A 55 1.16 13.11 -8.75
C GLN A 55 2.36 12.28 -8.26
N ALA A 56 3.56 12.52 -8.80
CA ALA A 56 4.77 11.83 -8.38
C ALA A 56 5.14 12.14 -6.91
N LEU A 57 5.03 13.42 -6.50
CA LEU A 57 5.27 13.86 -5.13
C LEU A 57 4.23 13.33 -4.13
N LYS A 58 2.96 13.24 -4.54
CA LYS A 58 1.85 12.71 -3.70
C LYS A 58 1.94 11.20 -3.44
N ARG A 59 2.64 10.44 -4.29
CA ARG A 59 2.66 8.97 -4.22
C ARG A 59 3.76 8.38 -3.35
N LYS A 60 4.79 9.14 -2.95
CA LYS A 60 5.97 8.55 -2.29
C LYS A 60 6.54 9.42 -1.16
N PRO A 61 6.91 8.83 0.00
CA PRO A 61 7.90 9.48 0.85
C PRO A 61 9.17 9.70 0.01
N GLN A 62 9.68 10.94 0.01
CA GLN A 62 10.73 11.39 -0.89
C GLN A 62 12.02 10.56 -0.82
N THR A 63 12.27 9.91 0.32
CA THR A 63 13.42 9.03 0.58
C THR A 63 13.05 7.96 1.61
N GLU A 64 13.79 6.85 1.65
CA GLU A 64 13.66 5.82 2.69
C GLU A 64 13.85 6.39 4.10
N ALA A 65 14.80 7.32 4.26
CA ALA A 65 15.02 8.03 5.52
C ALA A 65 13.79 8.84 5.97
N GLN A 66 13.08 9.48 5.03
CA GLN A 66 11.84 10.20 5.34
C GLN A 66 10.72 9.24 5.74
N ALA A 67 10.60 8.11 5.05
CA ALA A 67 9.65 7.05 5.41
C ALA A 67 9.93 6.52 6.82
N ARG A 68 11.19 6.21 7.14
CA ARG A 68 11.63 5.79 8.48
C ARG A 68 11.25 6.81 9.55
N LYS A 69 11.58 8.08 9.36
CA LYS A 69 11.23 9.16 10.30
C LYS A 69 9.72 9.23 10.54
N ASN A 70 8.93 9.22 9.47
CA ASN A 70 7.47 9.28 9.57
C ASN A 70 6.89 8.08 10.34
N MET A 71 7.44 6.88 10.14
CA MET A 71 6.98 5.67 10.84
C MET A 71 7.34 5.67 12.32
N ILE A 72 8.55 6.12 12.66
CA ILE A 72 8.97 6.29 14.06
C ILE A 72 8.07 7.31 14.77
N ILE A 73 7.77 8.44 14.11
CA ILE A 73 6.84 9.46 14.66
C ILE A 73 5.45 8.86 14.90
N TYR A 74 4.92 8.09 13.95
CA TYR A 74 3.64 7.40 14.13
C TYR A 74 3.66 6.46 15.35
N LEU A 75 4.72 5.66 15.49
CA LEU A 75 4.87 4.72 16.60
C LEU A 75 4.97 5.42 17.95
N ARG A 76 5.71 6.53 18.02
CA ARG A 76 5.75 7.40 19.20
C ARG A 76 4.35 7.91 19.56
N ASN A 77 3.65 8.46 18.57
CA ASN A 77 2.35 9.09 18.81
C ASN A 77 1.25 8.08 19.12
N ARG A 78 1.30 6.88 18.52
CA ARG A 78 0.22 5.89 18.65
C ARG A 78 0.43 4.90 19.79
N ALA A 79 1.67 4.52 20.05
CA ALA A 79 2.00 3.47 21.02
C ALA A 79 3.03 3.91 22.07
N GLY A 80 3.42 5.19 22.09
CA GLY A 80 4.30 5.73 23.14
C GLY A 80 5.76 5.28 23.06
N PHE A 81 6.19 4.71 21.92
CA PHE A 81 7.58 4.27 21.77
C PHE A 81 8.56 5.44 21.88
N LYS A 82 9.67 5.22 22.59
CA LYS A 82 10.80 6.18 22.62
C LYS A 82 11.50 6.20 21.27
N MET A 83 11.92 7.38 20.81
CA MET A 83 12.67 7.52 19.56
C MET A 83 13.97 6.70 19.57
N ASP A 84 14.67 6.65 20.72
CA ASP A 84 15.95 5.96 20.88
C ASP A 84 15.88 4.46 20.62
N TYR A 85 14.71 3.84 20.82
CA TYR A 85 14.50 2.42 20.54
C TYR A 85 14.80 2.07 19.07
N PHE A 86 14.56 3.00 18.16
CA PHE A 86 14.73 2.78 16.72
C PHE A 86 16.12 3.14 16.20
N LYS A 87 17.07 3.53 17.07
CA LYS A 87 18.46 3.77 16.68
C LYS A 87 19.10 2.47 16.19
N GLY A 88 19.62 2.46 14.97
CA GLY A 88 20.26 1.28 14.37
C GLY A 88 19.32 0.20 13.82
N MET A 89 18.00 0.31 13.99
CA MET A 89 17.05 -0.65 13.39
C MET A 89 16.85 -0.40 11.90
N SER A 90 16.69 -1.47 11.11
CA SER A 90 16.45 -1.37 9.67
C SER A 90 15.06 -0.78 9.36
N TYR A 91 14.83 -0.39 8.10
CA TYR A 91 13.49 0.02 7.65
C TYR A 91 12.45 -1.08 7.88
N ASP A 92 12.80 -2.33 7.58
CA ASP A 92 11.90 -3.48 7.68
C ASP A 92 11.52 -3.79 9.12
N ASP A 93 12.45 -3.65 10.07
CA ASP A 93 12.18 -3.81 11.50
C ASP A 93 11.19 -2.75 12.01
N ILE A 94 11.39 -1.49 11.62
CA ILE A 94 10.50 -0.36 11.95
C ILE A 94 9.12 -0.58 11.29
N HIS A 95 9.09 -1.12 10.07
CA HIS A 95 7.86 -1.48 9.37
C HIS A 95 7.09 -2.58 10.06
N SER A 96 7.79 -3.63 10.48
CA SER A 96 7.24 -4.71 11.27
C SER A 96 6.63 -4.19 12.58
N ALA A 97 7.31 -3.29 13.29
CA ALA A 97 6.79 -2.67 14.51
C ALA A 97 5.51 -1.84 14.26
N LYS A 98 5.46 -1.08 13.15
CA LYS A 98 4.26 -0.34 12.73
C LYS A 98 3.09 -1.28 12.48
N LEU A 99 3.30 -2.35 11.71
CA LEU A 99 2.24 -3.32 11.40
C LEU A 99 1.73 -4.04 12.65
N LYS A 100 2.63 -4.44 13.57
CA LYS A 100 2.24 -5.03 14.86
C LYS A 100 1.37 -4.08 15.67
N THR A 101 1.75 -2.81 15.74
CA THR A 101 0.97 -1.78 16.46
C THR A 101 -0.42 -1.59 15.86
N VAL A 102 -0.50 -1.48 14.53
CA VAL A 102 -1.78 -1.35 13.83
C VAL A 102 -2.64 -2.59 14.01
N ARG A 103 -2.05 -3.79 13.96
CA ARG A 103 -2.76 -5.06 14.17
C ARG A 103 -3.37 -5.14 15.57
N VAL A 104 -2.56 -4.92 16.61
CA VAL A 104 -3.04 -4.97 18.02
C VAL A 104 -4.19 -3.99 18.21
N MET A 105 -4.04 -2.78 17.69
CA MET A 105 -5.04 -1.74 17.78
C MET A 105 -6.32 -2.06 17.01
N TRP A 106 -6.19 -2.60 15.79
CA TRP A 106 -7.33 -3.09 15.01
C TRP A 106 -8.09 -4.17 15.79
N SER A 107 -7.36 -5.14 16.35
CA SER A 107 -7.93 -6.14 17.25
C SER A 107 -8.63 -5.49 18.45
N SER A 108 -8.06 -4.48 19.09
CA SER A 108 -8.72 -3.79 20.22
C SER A 108 -10.03 -3.09 19.81
N HIS A 109 -10.09 -2.49 18.62
CA HIS A 109 -11.30 -1.78 18.15
C HIS A 109 -12.35 -2.73 17.53
N HIS A 110 -11.93 -3.87 16.98
CA HIS A 110 -12.78 -4.85 16.29
C HIS A 110 -12.91 -6.17 17.05
N ASN A 111 -12.61 -6.22 18.35
CA ASN A 111 -12.84 -7.41 19.18
C ASN A 111 -14.13 -7.25 20.00
N PRO A 112 -15.28 -7.69 19.47
CA PRO A 112 -16.47 -7.84 20.28
C PRO A 112 -16.50 -9.14 21.09
N TYR A 113 -15.75 -10.22 20.78
CA TYR A 113 -15.78 -11.47 21.56
C TYR A 113 -14.49 -12.33 21.48
N ASN A 114 -13.77 -12.38 22.61
CA ASN A 114 -13.04 -13.51 23.22
C ASN A 114 -12.57 -14.73 22.37
N HIS A 115 -11.86 -14.52 21.26
CA HIS A 115 -11.10 -15.60 20.60
C HIS A 115 -9.62 -15.24 20.45
N SER A 116 -8.74 -16.15 20.89
CA SER A 116 -7.30 -16.09 20.66
C SER A 116 -6.92 -17.07 19.56
N ASP A 117 -6.14 -16.62 18.58
CA ASP A 117 -5.59 -17.51 17.56
C ASP A 117 -4.53 -18.43 18.21
N ASN A 118 -4.76 -19.74 18.19
CA ASN A 118 -3.73 -20.69 18.58
C ASN A 118 -2.69 -20.80 17.45
N LEU A 119 -1.53 -20.16 17.64
CA LEU A 119 -0.44 -20.12 16.66
C LEU A 119 0.04 -21.51 16.22
N ALA A 120 -0.13 -22.55 17.04
CA ALA A 120 0.27 -23.92 16.72
C ALA A 120 -0.75 -24.67 15.86
N SER A 121 -2.04 -24.34 15.96
CA SER A 121 -3.12 -25.13 15.37
C SER A 121 -3.90 -24.40 14.27
N ARG A 122 -3.69 -23.09 14.07
CA ARG A 122 -4.47 -22.24 13.13
C ARG A 122 -5.99 -22.28 13.37
N GLU A 123 -6.43 -22.68 14.54
CA GLU A 123 -7.84 -22.68 14.96
C GLU A 123 -8.11 -21.55 15.97
N LYS A 124 -9.33 -21.01 15.92
CA LYS A 124 -9.80 -19.98 16.85
C LYS A 124 -10.32 -20.67 18.12
N ILE A 125 -9.65 -20.44 19.25
CA ILE A 125 -10.05 -21.03 20.55
C ILE A 125 -10.59 -19.92 21.46
N SER A 126 -11.63 -20.19 22.24
CA SER A 126 -12.19 -19.21 23.19
C SER A 126 -11.24 -18.95 24.35
N ILE A 127 -11.14 -17.69 24.79
CA ILE A 127 -10.23 -17.29 25.88
C ILE A 127 -10.56 -18.01 27.21
N GLU A 128 -11.84 -18.34 27.44
CA GLU A 128 -12.27 -19.14 28.59
C GLU A 128 -11.67 -20.54 28.59
N LYS A 129 -11.68 -21.23 27.44
CA LYS A 129 -11.05 -22.56 27.31
C LYS A 129 -9.53 -22.48 27.51
N VAL A 130 -8.89 -21.39 27.08
CA VAL A 130 -7.44 -21.18 27.29
C VAL A 130 -7.13 -21.00 28.78
N LYS A 131 -7.93 -20.21 29.51
CA LYS A 131 -7.78 -20.04 30.96
C LYS A 131 -8.01 -21.35 31.72
N GLU A 132 -9.05 -22.09 31.34
CA GLU A 132 -9.35 -23.40 31.92
C GLU A 132 -8.22 -24.41 31.72
N ASN A 133 -7.61 -24.44 30.52
CA ASN A 133 -6.48 -25.31 30.23
C ASN A 133 -5.22 -24.93 31.03
N GLN A 134 -4.92 -23.63 31.16
CA GLN A 134 -3.81 -23.15 32.00
C GLN A 134 -4.00 -23.49 33.48
N GLU A 135 -5.23 -23.51 33.97
CA GLU A 135 -5.54 -23.88 35.35
C GLU A 135 -5.44 -25.39 35.58
N LYS A 136 -5.88 -26.20 34.61
CA LYS A 136 -5.68 -27.66 34.61
C LYS A 136 -4.19 -28.05 34.58
N ASP A 137 -3.38 -27.36 33.80
CA ASP A 137 -1.93 -27.59 33.72
C ASP A 137 -1.22 -27.24 35.04
N LYS A 138 -1.68 -26.19 35.75
CA LYS A 138 -1.16 -25.85 37.09
C LYS A 138 -1.50 -26.92 38.13
N ILE A 139 -2.71 -27.49 38.08
CA ILE A 139 -3.14 -28.56 38.99
C ILE A 139 -2.34 -29.85 38.75
N ARG A 140 -2.02 -30.17 37.49
CA ARG A 140 -1.23 -31.35 37.12
C ARG A 140 0.26 -31.28 37.53
N SER A 141 0.75 -30.09 37.91
CA SER A 141 2.17 -29.86 38.26
C SER A 141 2.52 -29.97 39.76
N LYS A 142 1.55 -30.27 40.65
CA LYS A 142 1.86 -30.47 42.07
C LYS A 142 2.57 -31.82 42.26
N PRO A 143 3.78 -31.88 42.86
CA PRO A 143 4.43 -33.15 43.13
C PRO A 143 3.76 -33.85 44.32
N ASP A 144 3.53 -35.15 44.19
CA ASP A 144 3.01 -36.00 45.25
C ASP A 144 3.97 -35.97 46.44
N LYS A 145 3.48 -35.52 47.60
CA LYS A 145 4.24 -35.52 48.86
C LYS A 145 4.39 -36.95 49.37
N ASN A 146 5.32 -37.71 48.80
CA ASN A 146 5.86 -38.94 49.41
C ASN A 146 7.30 -39.22 48.90
N GLY A 147 8.19 -38.25 49.07
CA GLY A 147 9.64 -38.46 48.99
C GLY A 147 10.23 -38.75 50.37
N LYS A 148 10.29 -40.02 50.80
CA LYS A 148 11.15 -40.42 51.91
C LYS A 148 12.60 -40.56 51.39
N ARG A 149 13.45 -39.59 51.71
CA ARG A 149 14.91 -39.73 51.69
C ARG A 149 15.36 -39.77 53.15
N VAL A 150 15.85 -40.92 53.60
CA VAL A 150 16.49 -41.07 54.91
C VAL A 150 18.00 -41.08 54.65
N GLU A 151 18.67 -39.98 54.97
CA GLU A 151 20.12 -39.93 55.15
C GLU A 151 20.40 -39.81 56.66
N ALA A 152 21.05 -40.82 57.22
CA ALA A 152 21.78 -40.78 58.49
C ALA A 152 22.87 -41.87 58.37
N GLY A 153 24.13 -41.68 58.70
CA GLY A 153 24.89 -40.53 59.14
C GLY A 153 26.37 -40.90 59.03
N LYS A 154 27.24 -39.90 58.96
CA LYS A 154 28.69 -40.08 59.12
C LYS A 154 28.98 -40.44 60.58
N SER A 155 29.83 -41.42 60.85
CA SER A 155 30.72 -41.37 62.02
C SER A 155 31.94 -42.29 61.87
N LEU A 156 33.08 -41.75 62.30
CA LEU A 156 34.43 -42.30 62.28
C LEU A 156 34.59 -43.55 63.18
N LYS A 157 35.30 -44.57 62.70
CA LYS A 157 36.59 -45.03 63.23
C LYS A 157 37.20 -46.07 62.30
#